data_AF-A0A9E2P1Y0-F1
#
_entry.id   AF-A0A9E2P1Y0-F1
#
_cell.length_a   1.000
_cell.length_b   1.000
_cell.length_c   1.000
_cell.angle_alpha   90.00
_cell.angle_beta   90.00
_cell.angle_gamma   90.00
#
_symmetry.space_group_name_H-M   'P 1'
#
loop_
_entity.id
_entity.type
_entity.pdbx_description
1 polymer ?
#
loop_
_entity_poly.entity_id
_entity_poly.type
_entity_poly.pdbx_seq_one_letter_code
_entity_poly.pdbx_strand_id
1 'polypeptide(L)'
;MEFTSTQINRIKELATMLTPVSDIAVLMDVDERRLREIISDKSHPVSIAYRKGKAERALQIRQNELELAEAGSPLAVQLVGSYIRDMDSDEDL
;
A
#
# COMPACT_ATOMS: atom_id res chain seq x y z
N MET A 1 15.72 -6.35 15.81
CA MET A 1 14.97 -5.13 16.18
C MET A 1 13.51 -5.52 16.18
N GLU A 2 12.89 -5.49 17.35
CA GLU A 2 11.44 -5.67 17.46
C GLU A 2 10.79 -4.30 17.41
N PHE A 3 9.82 -4.13 16.52
CA PHE A 3 9.03 -2.91 16.46
C PHE A 3 7.88 -3.02 17.46
N THR A 4 7.63 -1.96 18.21
CA THR A 4 6.43 -1.88 19.07
C THR A 4 5.17 -1.80 18.22
N SER A 5 4.02 -2.20 18.77
CA SER A 5 2.73 -2.08 18.09
C SER A 5 2.45 -0.66 17.61
N THR A 6 2.85 0.36 18.38
CA THR A 6 2.74 1.77 18.00
C THR A 6 3.57 2.11 16.77
N GLN A 7 4.83 1.65 16.71
CA GLN A 7 5.69 1.88 15.55
C GLN A 7 5.16 1.12 14.31
N ILE A 8 4.65 -0.09 14.49
CA ILE A 8 4.03 -0.87 13.40
C ILE A 8 2.81 -0.14 12.85
N ASN A 9 1.95 0.39 13.72
CA ASN A 9 0.80 1.20 13.31
C ASN A 9 1.24 2.48 12.58
N ARG A 10 2.30 3.14 13.05
CA ARG A 10 2.83 4.33 12.38
C ARG A 10 3.36 4.02 10.98
N ILE A 11 4.06 2.89 10.80
CA ILE A 11 4.51 2.42 9.48
C ILE A 11 3.31 2.17 8.56
N LYS A 12 2.24 1.54 9.06
CA LYS A 12 1.00 1.35 8.32
C LYS A 12 0.42 2.69 7.85
N GLU A 13 0.26 3.66 8.75
CA GLU A 13 -0.28 4.99 8.43
C GLU A 13 0.53 5.69 7.32
N LEU A 14 1.86 5.68 7.45
CA LEU A 14 2.75 6.27 6.45
C LEU A 14 2.63 5.55 5.09
N ALA A 15 2.53 4.22 5.10
CA ALA A 15 2.32 3.43 3.88
C ALA A 15 0.96 3.73 3.23
N THR A 16 -0.10 3.93 4.02
CA THR A 16 -1.40 4.40 3.53
C THR A 16 -1.31 5.80 2.91
N MET A 17 -0.32 6.62 3.27
CA MET A 17 -0.06 7.92 2.62
C MET A 17 0.87 7.81 1.41
N LEU A 18 1.13 6.61 0.91
CA LEU A 18 2.06 6.34 -0.20
C LEU A 18 3.51 6.79 0.08
N THR A 19 3.89 6.85 1.36
CA THR A 19 5.24 7.24 1.76
C THR A 19 6.23 6.13 1.39
N PRO A 20 7.29 6.41 0.61
CA PRO A 20 8.31 5.41 0.27
C PRO A 20 9.04 4.87 1.50
N VAL A 21 9.58 3.64 1.42
CA VAL A 21 10.29 3.01 2.54
C VAL A 21 11.48 3.84 3.05
N SER A 22 12.20 4.53 2.15
CA SER A 22 13.29 5.45 2.51
C SER A 22 12.80 6.57 3.41
N ASP A 23 11.67 7.17 3.06
CA ASP A 23 11.12 8.32 3.77
C ASP A 23 10.49 7.86 5.09
N ILE A 24 9.84 6.68 5.10
CA ILE A 24 9.40 6.04 6.35
C ILE A 24 10.58 5.82 7.29
N ALA A 25 11.73 5.37 6.78
CA ALA A 25 12.91 5.14 7.61
C ALA A 25 13.39 6.44 8.27
N VAL A 26 13.47 7.53 7.51
CA VAL A 26 13.82 8.87 8.01
C VAL A 26 12.79 9.37 9.03
N LEU A 27 11.50 9.27 8.72
CA LEU A 27 10.41 9.74 9.60
C LEU A 27 10.27 8.93 10.90
N MET A 28 10.74 7.68 10.89
CA MET A 28 10.71 6.76 12.04
C MET A 28 12.03 6.73 12.82
N ASP A 29 13.06 7.44 12.34
CA ASP A 29 14.42 7.40 12.86
C ASP A 29 14.98 5.96 12.96
N VAL A 30 14.86 5.20 11.87
CA VAL A 30 15.35 3.82 11.76
C VAL A 30 16.26 3.63 10.55
N ASP A 31 17.10 2.60 10.58
CA ASP A 31 17.96 2.24 9.45
C ASP A 31 17.13 1.77 8.24
N GLU A 32 17.28 2.48 7.11
CA GLU A 32 16.53 2.20 5.88
C GLU A 32 16.80 0.79 5.35
N ARG A 33 18.07 0.38 5.29
CA ARG A 33 18.46 -0.92 4.74
C ARG A 33 17.80 -2.03 5.54
N ARG A 34 17.82 -1.91 6.87
CA ARG A 34 17.20 -2.86 7.78
C ARG A 34 15.68 -2.88 7.64
N LEU A 35 15.03 -1.72 7.48
CA LEU A 35 13.59 -1.66 7.25
C LEU A 35 13.21 -2.37 5.94
N ARG A 36 14.01 -2.22 4.87
CA ARG A 36 13.80 -2.94 3.60
C ARG A 36 13.93 -4.45 3.76
N GLU A 37 14.96 -4.91 4.47
CA GLU A 37 15.14 -6.34 4.81
C GLU A 37 13.90 -6.88 5.54
N ILE A 38 13.41 -6.17 6.56
CA ILE A 38 12.23 -6.56 7.33
C ILE A 38 10.96 -6.59 6.47
N ILE A 39 10.77 -5.60 5.59
CA ILE A 39 9.60 -5.56 4.69
C ILE A 39 9.64 -6.71 3.67
N SER A 40 10.83 -7.16 3.26
CA SER A 40 10.99 -8.27 2.31
C SER A 40 10.51 -9.61 2.88
N ASP A 41 10.56 -9.80 4.20
CA ASP A 41 9.97 -10.95 4.88
C ASP A 41 8.45 -10.75 5.01
N LYS A 42 7.69 -11.43 4.14
CA LYS A 42 6.23 -11.36 4.08
C LYS A 42 5.52 -11.89 5.34
N SER A 43 6.21 -12.60 6.23
CA SER A 43 5.62 -13.09 7.49
C SER A 43 5.79 -12.08 8.63
N HIS A 44 6.70 -11.11 8.49
CA HIS A 44 7.02 -10.17 9.55
C HIS A 44 5.87 -9.17 9.80
N PRO A 45 5.51 -8.86 11.06
CA PRO A 45 4.43 -7.92 11.38
C PRO A 45 4.54 -6.54 10.70
N VAL A 46 5.75 -5.98 10.63
CA VAL A 46 6.04 -4.74 9.88
C VAL A 46 5.73 -4.88 8.38
N SER A 47 6.09 -5.99 7.75
CA SER A 47 5.79 -6.24 6.33
C SER A 47 4.29 -6.35 6.08
N ILE A 48 3.57 -7.02 6.98
CA ILE A 48 2.11 -7.12 6.94
C ILE A 48 1.48 -5.73 7.07
N ALA A 49 1.90 -4.93 8.04
CA ALA A 49 1.40 -3.58 8.27
C ALA A 49 1.66 -2.64 7.07
N TYR A 50 2.89 -2.63 6.55
CA TYR A 50 3.27 -1.83 5.39
C TYR A 50 2.43 -2.20 4.15
N ARG A 51 2.31 -3.50 3.83
CA ARG A 51 1.50 -3.95 2.68
C ARG A 51 0.02 -3.70 2.88
N LYS A 52 -0.50 -3.85 4.10
CA LYS A 52 -1.88 -3.49 4.43
C LYS A 52 -2.15 -2.01 4.17
N GLY A 53 -1.26 -1.12 4.61
CA GLY A 53 -1.41 0.32 4.35
C GLY A 53 -1.43 0.65 2.86
N LYS A 54 -0.53 0.04 2.07
CA LYS A 54 -0.55 0.17 0.60
C LYS A 54 -1.87 -0.32 0.00
N ALA A 55 -2.36 -1.49 0.42
CA ALA A 55 -3.59 -2.07 -0.07
C ALA A 55 -4.81 -1.21 0.27
N GLU A 56 -4.86 -0.65 1.48
CA GLU A 56 -5.92 0.28 1.90
C GLU A 56 -5.96 1.54 1.03
N ARG A 57 -4.80 2.15 0.72
CA ARG A 57 -4.78 3.30 -0.19
C ARG A 57 -5.16 2.93 -1.62
N ALA A 58 -4.67 1.80 -2.13
CA ALA A 58 -5.02 1.33 -3.47
C ALA A 58 -6.53 1.04 -3.58
N LEU A 59 -7.17 0.53 -2.53
CA LEU A 59 -8.63 0.38 -2.47
C LEU A 59 -9.33 1.75 -2.53
N GLN A 60 -8.88 2.72 -1.74
CA GLN A 60 -9.47 4.07 -1.76
C GLN A 60 -9.34 4.74 -3.13
N ILE A 61 -8.20 4.59 -3.81
CA ILE A 61 -8.00 5.11 -5.17
C ILE A 61 -9.01 4.48 -6.14
N ARG A 62 -9.16 3.15 -6.11
CA ARG A 62 -10.15 2.44 -6.93
C ARG A 62 -11.58 2.91 -6.66
N GLN A 63 -11.94 3.15 -5.39
CA GLN A 63 -13.25 3.69 -5.03
C GLN A 63 -13.49 5.07 -5.64
N ASN A 64 -12.53 5.99 -5.51
CA ASN A 64 -12.63 7.32 -6.11
C ASN A 64 -12.76 7.24 -7.65
N GLU A 65 -12.05 6.32 -8.29
CA GLU A 65 -12.12 6.13 -9.74
C GLU A 65 -13.43 5.50 -10.20
N LEU A 66 -14.02 4.59 -9.40
CA LEU A 66 -15.38 4.09 -9.65
C LEU A 66 -16.40 5.24 -9.61
N GLU A 67 -16.35 6.11 -8.59
CA GLU A 67 -17.23 7.28 -8.49
C GLU A 67 -17.06 8.22 -9.70
N LEU A 68 -15.83 8.46 -10.16
CA LEU A 68 -15.56 9.27 -11.35
C LEU A 68 -16.08 8.62 -12.64
N ALA A 69 -15.98 7.30 -12.75
CA ALA A 69 -16.49 6.55 -13.89
C ALA A 69 -18.03 6.62 -13.94
N GLU A 70 -18.71 6.48 -12.79
CA GLU A 70 -20.16 6.65 -12.66
C GLU A 70 -20.62 8.06 -13.02
N ALA A 71 -19.81 9.07 -12.69
CA ALA A 71 -20.03 10.46 -13.11
C ALA A 71 -19.73 10.72 -14.61
N GLY A 72 -19.26 9.72 -15.35
CA GLY A 72 -19.05 9.78 -16.80
C GLY A 72 -17.65 10.23 -17.24
N SER A 73 -16.64 10.19 -16.37
CA SER A 73 -15.25 10.48 -16.75
C SER A 73 -14.70 9.40 -17.69
N PRO A 74 -14.37 9.72 -18.96
CA PRO A 74 -13.90 8.71 -19.92
C PRO A 74 -12.60 8.03 -19.48
N LEU A 75 -11.69 8.78 -18.85
CA LEU A 75 -10.44 8.25 -18.32
C LEU A 75 -10.69 7.24 -17.18
N ALA A 76 -11.62 7.56 -16.27
CA ALA A 76 -11.94 6.68 -15.15
C ALA A 76 -12.59 5.36 -15.61
N VAL A 77 -13.46 5.41 -16.62
CA VAL A 77 -14.03 4.19 -17.24
C VAL A 77 -12.94 3.28 -17.79
N GLN A 78 -11.91 3.84 -18.43
CA GLN A 78 -10.77 3.06 -18.93
C GLN A 78 -9.98 2.41 -17.79
N LEU A 79 -9.72 3.16 -16.70
CA LEU A 79 -8.98 2.68 -15.53
C LEU A 79 -9.74 1.57 -14.77
N VAL A 80 -11.04 1.74 -14.55
CA VAL A 80 -11.87 0.72 -13.92
C VAL A 80 -11.84 -0.59 -14.71
N GLY A 81 -11.85 -0.50 -16.04
CA GLY A 81 -11.68 -1.66 -16.91
C GLY A 81 -10.33 -2.36 -16.76
N SER A 82 -9.23 -1.66 -16.43
CA SER A 82 -7.95 -2.33 -16.14
C SER A 82 -7.95 -3.07 -14.82
N TYR A 83 -8.66 -2.59 -13.80
CA TYR A 83 -8.69 -3.26 -12.49
C TYR A 83 -9.30 -4.65 -12.53
N ILE A 84 -10.29 -4.89 -13.40
CA ILE A 84 -10.85 -6.23 -13.59
C ILE A 84 -9.77 -7.17 -14.15
N ARG A 85 -9.00 -6.74 -15.15
CA ARG A 85 -7.91 -7.54 -15.71
C ARG A 85 -6.78 -7.80 -14.71
N ASP A 86 -6.49 -6.81 -13.87
CA ASP A 86 -5.50 -6.97 -12.80
C ASP A 86 -5.98 -7.97 -11.75
N MET A 87 -7.29 -8.01 -11.45
CA MET A 87 -7.88 -9.04 -10.58
C MET A 87 -7.77 -10.43 -11.19
N ASP A 88 -8.20 -10.59 -12.45
CA ASP A 88 -8.08 -11.88 -13.16
C ASP A 88 -6.62 -12.39 -13.15
N SER A 89 -5.66 -11.47 -13.34
CA SER A 89 -4.23 -11.81 -13.34
C SER A 89 -3.68 -12.18 -11.96
N ASP A 90 -4.21 -11.60 -10.87
CA ASP A 90 -3.79 -11.91 -9.49
C ASP A 90 -4.32 -13.27 -9.03
N GLU A 91 -5.50 -13.66 -9.51
CA GLU A 91 -6.14 -14.95 -9.21
C GLU A 91 -5.41 -16.15 -9.87
N ASP A 92 -4.68 -15.90 -10.96
CA ASP A 92 -3.95 -16.91 -11.75
C ASP A 92 -2.50 -17.20 -11.27
N LEU A 93 -2.01 -16.54 -10.20
CA LEU A 93 -0.64 -16.65 -9.65
C LEU A 93 -0.46 -17.76 -8.60
#